data_AF-A0A4P2QMF0-F1
#
_entry.id   AF-A0A4P2QMF0-F1
#
_cell.length_a   1.000
_cell.length_b   1.000
_cell.length_c   1.000
_cell.angle_alpha   90.00
_cell.angle_beta   90.00
_cell.angle_gamma   90.00
#
_symmetry.space_group_name_H-M   'P 1'
#
loop_
_entity.id
_entity.type
_entity.pdbx_description
1 polymer ?
#
loop_
_entity_poly.entity_id
_entity_poly.type
_entity_poly.pdbx_seq_one_letter_code
_entity_poly.pdbx_strand_id
1 'polypeptide(L)'
;MSASSPAPVSTPDTIVCPHLDVPHQPGMNLVWSASLELAWKRLMRQAGGPIALAGVAPDDPAARLVRTLNESPIDEGMLPPDATVAWAGRTDERGAGELRREIERVFGPEEARRMDVPEDGRIAVVGGMNLHPRFAVPFARERESISCRDKYAQSFGIWFDEDEPREIWEQRAAQVVVHFPRYNDEELATLSDEEDDAAWNQLVIELLPVDALFSVVVAATGRRATLRDTVENALSRLQDDDGAPNARFTHEEGICLPAIDLHCEAKFGNLQGLPIVNAAVDEERLGEVWQRVHFRLDEGGSSNPSTMRNPFGGALMSPRRWYFNPSFNLVLVIGRRTRIPLLSCWFSNSEAFVAGSEPAIWRQVRRSRRS
;
A
#
# COMPACT_ATOMS: atom_id res chain seq x y z
N MET A 1 13.70 20.31 -20.14
CA MET A 1 14.68 19.35 -19.59
C MET A 1 14.03 18.74 -18.36
N SER A 2 13.61 17.47 -18.41
CA SER A 2 13.06 16.79 -17.23
C SER A 2 14.20 16.49 -16.26
N ALA A 3 14.18 17.13 -15.08
CA ALA A 3 15.14 16.87 -14.02
C ALA A 3 14.89 15.47 -13.42
N SER A 4 15.93 14.67 -13.29
CA SER A 4 15.86 13.32 -12.72
C SER A 4 15.55 13.39 -11.21
N SER A 5 14.43 12.80 -10.78
CA SER A 5 14.16 12.51 -9.36
C SER A 5 15.27 11.63 -8.76
N PRO A 6 15.53 11.70 -7.43
CA PRO A 6 16.47 10.80 -6.76
C PRO A 6 16.12 9.33 -7.03
N ALA A 7 17.14 8.50 -7.29
CA ALA A 7 16.95 7.12 -7.69
C ALA A 7 16.40 6.27 -6.52
N PRO A 8 15.29 5.55 -6.70
CA PRO A 8 14.76 4.64 -5.69
C PRO A 8 15.68 3.42 -5.47
N VAL A 9 15.59 2.79 -4.30
CA VAL A 9 16.24 1.49 -4.04
C VAL A 9 15.26 0.36 -4.34
N SER A 10 15.78 -0.67 -5.00
CA SER A 10 14.98 -1.76 -5.56
C SER A 10 15.21 -3.06 -4.77
N THR A 11 14.13 -3.71 -4.31
CA THR A 11 14.07 -5.18 -4.26
C THR A 11 13.77 -5.67 -5.69
N PRO A 12 13.97 -6.95 -6.06
CA PRO A 12 13.77 -7.39 -7.44
C PRO A 12 12.37 -7.00 -7.93
N ASP A 13 12.25 -6.09 -8.88
CA ASP A 13 10.98 -5.60 -9.44
C ASP A 13 10.07 -4.74 -8.54
N THR A 14 10.55 -4.26 -7.38
CA THR A 14 9.83 -3.29 -6.51
C THR A 14 10.72 -2.12 -6.11
N ILE A 15 10.21 -0.92 -6.30
CA ILE A 15 10.82 0.36 -5.90
C ILE A 15 10.19 0.83 -4.59
N VAL A 16 11.01 1.01 -3.55
CA VAL A 16 10.57 1.71 -2.33
C VAL A 16 10.83 3.21 -2.50
N CYS A 17 9.75 3.96 -2.50
CA CYS A 17 9.70 5.39 -2.76
C CYS A 17 9.95 6.17 -1.46
N PRO A 18 10.84 7.17 -1.45
CA PRO A 18 11.00 8.06 -0.30
C PRO A 18 9.89 9.12 -0.19
N HIS A 19 9.13 9.35 -1.28
CA HIS A 19 8.02 10.29 -1.37
C HIS A 19 7.05 9.85 -2.49
N LEU A 20 5.87 10.47 -2.60
CA LEU A 20 4.88 10.13 -3.62
C LEU A 20 5.21 10.65 -5.04
N ASP A 21 6.08 11.67 -5.19
CA ASP A 21 6.50 12.22 -6.50
C ASP A 21 7.49 11.33 -7.29
N VAL A 22 7.32 10.02 -7.22
CA VAL A 22 8.13 9.04 -7.97
C VAL A 22 7.40 8.69 -9.27
N PRO A 23 8.05 8.81 -10.44
CA PRO A 23 7.44 8.42 -11.70
C PRO A 23 7.26 6.91 -11.76
N HIS A 24 6.16 6.48 -12.39
CA HIS A 24 5.95 5.07 -12.62
C HIS A 24 6.93 4.48 -13.62
N GLN A 25 7.37 3.25 -13.36
CA GLN A 25 8.25 2.50 -14.25
C GLN A 25 7.55 1.22 -14.73
N PRO A 26 7.52 0.93 -16.05
CA PRO A 26 6.91 -0.29 -16.55
C PRO A 26 7.49 -1.55 -15.89
N GLY A 27 6.64 -2.44 -15.40
CA GLY A 27 7.04 -3.70 -14.78
C GLY A 27 7.48 -3.58 -13.33
N MET A 28 7.63 -2.37 -12.78
CA MET A 28 8.05 -2.15 -11.39
C MET A 28 6.85 -1.84 -10.50
N ASN A 29 6.80 -2.46 -9.33
CA ASN A 29 5.91 -2.01 -8.27
C ASN A 29 6.49 -0.75 -7.62
N LEU A 30 5.63 0.11 -7.06
CA LEU A 30 6.05 1.27 -6.26
C LEU A 30 5.45 1.15 -4.86
N VAL A 31 6.26 1.34 -3.83
CA VAL A 31 5.81 1.27 -2.43
C VAL A 31 6.28 2.51 -1.68
N TRP A 32 5.36 3.29 -1.14
CA TRP A 32 5.65 4.44 -0.28
C TRP A 32 4.99 4.25 1.08
N SER A 33 5.66 4.67 2.16
CA SER A 33 5.14 4.66 3.53
C SER A 33 5.43 6.00 4.20
N ALA A 34 4.45 6.54 4.90
CA ALA A 34 4.57 7.77 5.69
C ALA A 34 5.53 7.64 6.89
N SER A 35 5.94 6.42 7.26
CA SER A 35 6.82 6.17 8.41
C SER A 35 8.18 6.86 8.30
N LEU A 36 8.76 6.94 7.10
CA LEU A 36 10.02 7.65 6.88
C LEU A 36 9.87 9.15 7.03
N GLU A 37 8.78 9.71 6.51
CA GLU A 37 8.47 11.14 6.65
C GLU A 37 8.24 11.51 8.12
N LEU A 38 7.55 10.66 8.89
CA LEU A 38 7.41 10.84 10.33
C LEU A 38 8.77 10.80 11.04
N ALA A 39 9.64 9.84 10.69
CA ALA A 39 11.00 9.77 11.23
C ALA A 39 11.78 11.05 10.92
N TRP A 40 11.64 11.59 9.70
CA TRP A 40 12.24 12.86 9.30
C TRP A 40 11.72 14.04 10.12
N LYS A 41 10.42 14.10 10.43
CA LYS A 41 9.87 15.10 11.35
C LYS A 41 10.46 15.01 12.74
N ARG A 42 10.78 13.80 13.23
CA ARG A 42 11.50 13.63 14.51
C ARG A 42 12.90 14.24 14.44
N LEU A 43 13.62 14.05 13.33
CA LEU A 43 14.90 14.71 13.09
C LEU A 43 14.75 16.24 13.06
N MET A 44 13.77 16.77 12.34
CA MET A 44 13.50 18.22 12.29
C MET A 44 13.30 18.83 13.68
N ARG A 45 12.55 18.15 14.57
CA ARG A 45 12.37 18.61 15.95
C ARG A 45 13.69 18.64 16.73
N GLN A 46 14.54 17.63 16.58
CA GLN A 46 15.87 17.61 17.21
C GLN A 46 16.77 18.73 16.67
N ALA A 47 16.69 18.97 15.35
CA ALA A 47 17.44 20.02 14.66
C ALA A 47 16.89 21.45 14.88
N GLY A 48 15.73 21.58 15.55
CA GLY A 48 15.08 22.87 15.79
C GLY A 48 14.40 23.49 14.56
N GLY A 49 14.15 22.74 13.49
CA GLY A 49 13.51 23.23 12.27
C GLY A 49 13.73 22.35 11.04
N PRO A 50 13.38 22.83 9.83
CA PRO A 50 13.67 22.14 8.57
C PRO A 50 15.15 21.80 8.42
N ILE A 51 15.45 20.61 7.91
CA ILE A 51 16.82 20.14 7.73
C ILE A 51 17.45 20.84 6.54
N ALA A 52 18.66 21.37 6.73
CA ALA A 52 19.48 21.94 5.69
C ALA A 52 20.82 21.20 5.60
N LEU A 53 21.28 20.94 4.37
CA LEU A 53 22.52 20.23 4.09
C LEU A 53 23.61 21.19 3.61
N ALA A 54 24.86 20.97 4.03
CA ALA A 54 26.01 21.73 3.55
C ALA A 54 26.62 21.10 2.30
N GLY A 55 27.11 21.93 1.38
CA GLY A 55 27.86 21.48 0.20
C GLY A 55 27.02 20.81 -0.90
N VAL A 56 25.70 20.92 -0.84
CA VAL A 56 24.77 20.34 -1.81
C VAL A 56 24.13 21.45 -2.65
N ALA A 57 24.18 21.33 -3.98
CA ALA A 57 23.56 22.31 -4.87
C ALA A 57 22.02 22.23 -4.81
N PRO A 58 21.27 23.34 -5.00
CA PRO A 58 19.80 23.33 -4.91
C PRO A 58 19.08 22.36 -5.90
N ASP A 59 19.75 22.03 -7.00
CA ASP A 59 19.34 21.12 -8.06
C ASP A 59 19.95 19.71 -7.91
N ASP A 60 20.63 19.42 -6.82
CA ASP A 60 21.07 18.07 -6.50
C ASP A 60 19.86 17.18 -6.11
N PRO A 61 19.82 15.90 -6.52
CA PRO A 61 18.78 14.97 -6.08
C PRO A 61 18.62 14.86 -4.55
N ALA A 62 19.70 14.95 -3.77
CA ALA A 62 19.67 14.95 -2.32
C ALA A 62 18.97 16.21 -1.76
N ALA A 63 19.27 17.39 -2.30
CA ALA A 63 18.60 18.63 -1.89
C ALA A 63 17.11 18.64 -2.22
N ARG A 64 16.72 18.07 -3.36
CA ARG A 64 15.29 17.86 -3.70
C ARG A 64 14.61 16.94 -2.69
N LEU A 65 15.22 15.79 -2.39
CA LEU A 65 14.66 14.84 -1.43
C LEU A 65 14.48 15.48 -0.04
N VAL A 66 15.49 16.17 0.48
CA VAL A 66 15.40 16.86 1.79
C VAL A 66 14.28 17.90 1.81
N ARG A 67 14.13 18.68 0.74
CA ARG A 67 13.02 19.64 0.63
C ARG A 67 11.66 18.95 0.68
N THR A 68 11.47 17.87 -0.09
CA THR A 68 10.23 17.09 -0.08
C THR A 68 9.94 16.50 1.31
N LEU A 69 10.94 15.95 2.00
CA LEU A 69 10.76 15.41 3.35
C LEU A 69 10.47 16.51 4.40
N ASN A 70 11.10 17.68 4.27
CA ASN A 70 10.82 18.83 5.13
C ASN A 70 9.36 19.32 4.99
N GLU A 71 8.84 19.33 3.76
CA GLU A 71 7.50 19.78 3.39
C GLU A 71 6.39 18.75 3.66
N SER A 72 6.75 17.53 4.11
CA SER A 72 5.78 16.46 4.39
C SER A 72 4.66 16.93 5.32
N PRO A 73 3.38 16.57 5.04
CA PRO A 73 2.24 16.87 5.91
C PRO A 73 2.04 15.82 7.03
N ILE A 74 2.91 14.82 7.15
CA ILE A 74 2.74 13.71 8.09
C ILE A 74 3.09 14.15 9.52
N ASP A 75 2.21 13.82 10.48
CA ASP A 75 2.36 14.12 11.91
C ASP A 75 2.27 12.85 12.79
N GLU A 76 2.75 12.94 14.04
CA GLU A 76 2.80 11.85 15.04
C GLU A 76 1.45 11.15 15.28
N GLY A 77 0.33 11.87 15.15
CA GLY A 77 -1.01 11.33 15.39
C GLY A 77 -1.65 10.62 14.21
N MET A 78 -0.99 10.59 13.04
CA MET A 78 -1.57 10.04 11.82
C MET A 78 -1.31 8.53 11.64
N LEU A 79 -0.25 8.02 12.26
CA LEU A 79 0.22 6.65 12.07
C LEU A 79 -0.10 5.78 13.30
N PRO A 80 -0.54 4.52 13.12
CA PRO A 80 -0.76 3.60 14.23
C PRO A 80 0.57 3.30 14.94
N PRO A 81 0.71 3.65 16.23
CA PRO A 81 2.00 3.59 16.90
C PRO A 81 2.53 2.16 17.01
N ASP A 82 1.65 1.18 17.26
CA ASP A 82 1.96 -0.24 17.37
C ASP A 82 2.45 -0.88 16.07
N ALA A 83 2.08 -0.32 14.93
CA ALA A 83 2.47 -0.77 13.59
C ALA A 83 3.57 0.09 12.92
N THR A 84 4.11 1.10 13.62
CA THR A 84 5.03 2.08 13.02
C THR A 84 6.32 2.23 13.81
N VAL A 85 7.45 2.16 13.11
CA VAL A 85 8.75 2.67 13.57
C VAL A 85 9.00 4.01 12.88
N ALA A 86 9.29 5.04 13.66
CA ALA A 86 9.70 6.33 13.14
C ALA A 86 10.80 6.88 14.03
N TRP A 87 12.04 6.56 13.75
CA TRP A 87 13.16 6.87 14.66
C TRP A 87 14.16 7.80 13.97
N ALA A 88 14.66 8.77 14.71
CA ALA A 88 15.79 9.59 14.30
C ALA A 88 16.67 9.85 15.52
N GLY A 89 17.97 9.70 15.36
CA GLY A 89 18.91 9.90 16.46
C GLY A 89 20.31 9.46 16.11
N ARG A 90 21.24 9.70 17.02
CA ARG A 90 22.62 9.24 16.90
C ARG A 90 22.68 7.73 17.05
N THR A 91 23.49 7.07 16.22
CA THR A 91 23.72 5.62 16.31
C THR A 91 24.92 5.31 17.22
N ASP A 92 24.95 5.88 18.42
CA ASP A 92 25.82 5.41 19.49
C ASP A 92 25.20 4.17 20.19
N GLU A 93 25.88 3.58 21.18
CA GLU A 93 25.39 2.38 21.90
C GLU A 93 23.95 2.58 22.44
N ARG A 94 23.64 3.78 22.95
CA ARG A 94 22.32 4.09 23.49
C ARG A 94 21.29 4.20 22.38
N GLY A 95 21.57 4.97 21.33
CA GLY A 95 20.65 5.15 20.21
C GLY A 95 20.40 3.87 19.42
N ALA A 96 21.43 3.03 19.25
CA ALA A 96 21.29 1.70 18.68
C ALA A 96 20.39 0.81 19.54
N GLY A 97 20.52 0.88 20.87
CA GLY A 97 19.61 0.21 21.79
C GLY A 97 18.16 0.71 21.73
N GLU A 98 17.94 2.02 21.57
CA GLU A 98 16.62 2.62 21.38
C GLU A 98 15.96 2.17 20.07
N LEU A 99 16.70 2.25 18.96
CA LEU A 99 16.24 1.82 17.65
C LEU A 99 15.88 0.33 17.62
N ARG A 100 16.73 -0.53 18.23
CA ARG A 100 16.45 -1.97 18.33
C ARG A 100 15.15 -2.26 19.08
N ARG A 101 14.84 -1.50 20.14
CA ARG A 101 13.56 -1.63 20.87
C ARG A 101 12.36 -1.23 20.01
N GLU A 102 12.47 -0.16 19.22
CA GLU A 102 11.40 0.24 18.30
C GLU A 102 11.14 -0.84 17.24
N ILE A 103 12.20 -1.40 16.65
CA ILE A 103 12.10 -2.49 15.68
C ILE A 103 11.51 -3.75 16.33
N GLU A 104 11.96 -4.13 17.52
CA GLU A 104 11.42 -5.28 18.26
C GLU A 104 9.93 -5.11 18.54
N ARG A 105 9.52 -3.90 18.94
CA ARG A 105 8.12 -3.59 19.25
C ARG A 105 7.19 -3.77 18.05
N VAL A 106 7.64 -3.39 16.85
CA VAL A 106 6.79 -3.37 15.64
C VAL A 106 6.95 -4.64 14.79
N PHE A 107 8.17 -5.14 14.65
CA PHE A 107 8.51 -6.27 13.78
C PHE A 107 8.87 -7.55 14.54
N GLY A 108 9.04 -7.48 15.86
CA GLY A 108 9.37 -8.62 16.71
C GLY A 108 10.88 -8.83 16.94
N PRO A 109 11.23 -9.72 17.89
CA PRO A 109 12.62 -9.91 18.36
C PRO A 109 13.54 -10.59 17.35
N GLU A 110 13.00 -11.34 16.39
CA GLU A 110 13.81 -11.93 15.31
C GLU A 110 14.33 -10.85 14.37
N GLU A 111 13.48 -9.91 13.96
CA GLU A 111 13.86 -8.80 13.10
C GLU A 111 14.83 -7.84 13.79
N ALA A 112 14.59 -7.53 15.06
CA ALA A 112 15.49 -6.71 15.86
C ALA A 112 16.91 -7.30 15.99
N ARG A 113 17.03 -8.63 16.00
CA ARG A 113 18.33 -9.33 16.03
C ARG A 113 19.04 -9.36 14.68
N ARG A 114 18.29 -9.32 13.57
CA ARG A 114 18.85 -9.28 12.21
C ARG A 114 19.34 -7.89 11.83
N MET A 115 18.82 -6.85 12.49
CA MET A 115 19.19 -5.49 12.16
C MET A 115 20.63 -5.19 12.60
N ASP A 116 21.46 -4.87 11.61
CA ASP A 116 22.77 -4.27 11.82
C ASP A 116 22.57 -2.75 11.96
N VAL A 117 22.81 -2.22 13.17
CA VAL A 117 22.74 -0.78 13.44
C VAL A 117 24.18 -0.27 13.44
N PRO A 118 24.60 0.56 12.47
CA PRO A 118 25.98 1.03 12.42
C PRO A 118 26.31 1.89 13.64
N GLU A 119 27.25 1.45 14.48
CA GLU A 119 27.71 2.20 15.65
C GLU A 119 28.77 3.26 15.28
N ASP A 120 28.45 4.10 14.30
CA ASP A 120 29.36 5.13 13.78
C ASP A 120 29.12 6.54 14.35
N GLY A 121 28.16 6.66 15.28
CA GLY A 121 27.85 7.89 16.02
C GLY A 121 27.15 8.98 15.20
N ARG A 122 26.75 8.69 13.96
CA ARG A 122 26.06 9.60 13.05
C ARG A 122 24.55 9.61 13.30
N ILE A 123 23.84 10.59 12.75
CA ILE A 123 22.38 10.66 12.88
C ILE A 123 21.75 9.77 11.81
N ALA A 124 21.15 8.65 12.20
CA ALA A 124 20.33 7.84 11.31
C ALA A 124 18.85 8.24 11.37
N VAL A 125 18.13 7.99 10.28
CA VAL A 125 16.68 8.20 10.16
C VAL A 125 16.05 6.92 9.65
N VAL A 126 15.12 6.37 10.41
CA VAL A 126 14.56 5.05 10.20
C VAL A 126 13.05 5.10 10.19
N GLY A 127 12.46 4.80 9.03
CA GLY A 127 11.04 4.54 8.87
C GLY A 127 10.74 3.05 8.81
N GLY A 128 9.73 2.58 9.53
CA GLY A 128 9.26 1.21 9.43
C GLY A 128 7.75 1.15 9.55
N MET A 129 7.11 0.27 8.78
CA MET A 129 5.69 -0.01 8.87
C MET A 129 5.45 -1.51 8.82
N ASN A 130 4.69 -2.04 9.77
CA ASN A 130 4.21 -3.42 9.81
C ASN A 130 2.69 -3.43 9.96
N LEU A 131 1.98 -3.55 8.84
CA LEU A 131 0.53 -3.46 8.80
C LEU A 131 -0.10 -4.77 8.30
N HIS A 132 -1.05 -5.28 9.09
CA HIS A 132 -1.93 -6.37 8.71
C HIS A 132 -3.36 -6.02 9.12
N PRO A 133 -4.11 -5.30 8.26
CA PRO A 133 -5.48 -4.91 8.53
C PRO A 133 -6.33 -6.14 8.87
N ARG A 134 -7.13 -6.06 9.94
CA ARG A 134 -8.01 -7.14 10.40
C ARG A 134 -9.46 -6.73 10.27
N PHE A 135 -10.30 -7.66 9.84
CA PHE A 135 -11.73 -7.46 9.61
C PHE A 135 -12.54 -8.17 10.71
N ALA A 136 -13.70 -7.61 11.04
CA ALA A 136 -14.59 -8.13 12.08
C ALA A 136 -15.13 -9.51 11.69
N VAL A 137 -15.50 -9.66 10.42
CA VAL A 137 -15.81 -10.93 9.80
C VAL A 137 -14.79 -11.18 8.70
N PRO A 138 -14.04 -12.30 8.75
CA PRO A 138 -13.10 -12.67 7.69
C PRO A 138 -13.80 -12.69 6.34
N PHE A 139 -13.13 -12.18 5.33
CA PHE A 139 -13.58 -12.33 3.95
C PHE A 139 -13.54 -13.80 3.50
N ALA A 140 -14.26 -14.09 2.43
CA ALA A 140 -14.22 -15.38 1.78
C ALA A 140 -12.82 -15.67 1.24
N ARG A 141 -12.35 -16.92 1.30
CA ARG A 141 -11.15 -17.35 0.58
C ARG A 141 -11.54 -18.21 -0.62
N GLU A 142 -11.01 -17.88 -1.78
CA GLU A 142 -11.26 -18.66 -3.00
C GLU A 142 -10.48 -19.98 -2.93
N ARG A 143 -11.16 -21.09 -3.26
CA ARG A 143 -10.54 -22.42 -3.28
C ARG A 143 -9.50 -22.56 -4.40
N GLU A 144 -9.78 -21.97 -5.55
CA GLU A 144 -8.88 -21.96 -6.69
C GLU A 144 -8.04 -20.69 -6.72
N SER A 145 -6.85 -20.77 -7.31
CA SER A 145 -6.01 -19.59 -7.46
C SER A 145 -6.43 -18.80 -8.70
N ILE A 146 -6.44 -17.48 -8.57
CA ILE A 146 -6.76 -16.60 -9.70
C ILE A 146 -5.50 -16.34 -10.52
N SER A 147 -5.65 -16.17 -11.84
CA SER A 147 -4.56 -15.70 -12.68
C SER A 147 -4.36 -14.22 -12.42
N CYS A 148 -3.16 -13.84 -11.98
CA CYS A 148 -2.78 -12.48 -11.67
C CYS A 148 -1.47 -12.14 -12.39
N ARG A 149 -1.58 -11.41 -13.51
CA ARG A 149 -0.45 -11.03 -14.36
C ARG A 149 0.34 -12.26 -14.81
N ASP A 150 1.54 -12.46 -14.28
CA ASP A 150 2.49 -13.51 -14.63
C ASP A 150 2.43 -14.76 -13.73
N LYS A 151 1.58 -14.79 -12.69
CA LYS A 151 1.43 -15.97 -11.81
C LYS A 151 -0.01 -16.25 -11.39
N TYR A 152 -0.20 -17.40 -10.75
CA TYR A 152 -1.44 -17.70 -10.01
C TYR A 152 -1.30 -17.23 -8.57
N ALA A 153 -2.31 -16.53 -8.05
CA ALA A 153 -2.31 -15.99 -6.70
C ALA A 153 -3.45 -16.59 -5.87
N GLN A 154 -3.22 -16.74 -4.57
CA GLN A 154 -4.31 -16.93 -3.61
C GLN A 154 -5.19 -15.67 -3.61
N SER A 155 -6.48 -15.82 -3.34
CA SER A 155 -7.41 -14.68 -3.36
C SER A 155 -8.49 -14.78 -2.30
N PHE A 156 -9.03 -13.62 -1.96
CA PHE A 156 -10.05 -13.43 -0.95
C PHE A 156 -11.02 -12.31 -1.36
N GLY A 157 -12.17 -12.20 -0.71
CA GLY A 157 -13.10 -11.09 -0.93
C GLY A 157 -14.54 -11.42 -0.55
N ILE A 158 -15.48 -10.93 -1.34
CA ILE A 158 -16.91 -11.21 -1.18
C ILE A 158 -17.50 -11.63 -2.52
N TRP A 159 -18.32 -12.65 -2.51
CA TRP A 159 -19.09 -13.10 -3.66
C TRP A 159 -20.27 -13.92 -3.14
N PHE A 160 -21.27 -14.08 -3.99
CA PHE A 160 -22.37 -14.98 -3.67
C PHE A 160 -21.92 -16.43 -3.79
N ASP A 161 -22.20 -17.21 -2.74
CA ASP A 161 -22.13 -18.67 -2.71
C ASP A 161 -23.48 -19.17 -2.17
N GLU A 162 -24.12 -20.12 -2.85
CA GLU A 162 -25.42 -20.67 -2.43
C GLU A 162 -25.32 -21.37 -1.05
N ASP A 163 -24.13 -21.86 -0.70
CA ASP A 163 -23.85 -22.53 0.57
C ASP A 163 -23.57 -21.53 1.71
N GLU A 164 -23.36 -20.25 1.42
CA GLU A 164 -23.11 -19.22 2.42
C GLU A 164 -24.42 -18.66 3.01
N PRO A 165 -24.57 -18.67 4.36
CA PRO A 165 -25.68 -17.97 4.99
C PRO A 165 -25.67 -16.49 4.62
N ARG A 166 -26.82 -15.99 4.18
CA ARG A 166 -27.01 -14.59 3.74
C ARG A 166 -26.52 -13.58 4.77
N GLU A 167 -26.72 -13.86 6.06
CA GLU A 167 -26.29 -12.98 7.15
C GLU A 167 -24.76 -12.82 7.20
N ILE A 168 -23.99 -13.86 6.87
CA ILE A 168 -22.52 -13.81 6.83
C ILE A 168 -22.06 -12.95 5.65
N TRP A 169 -22.68 -13.12 4.48
CA TRP A 169 -22.41 -12.29 3.32
C TRP A 169 -22.70 -10.81 3.63
N GLU A 170 -23.86 -10.51 4.24
CA GLU A 170 -24.26 -9.14 4.62
C GLU A 170 -23.25 -8.51 5.60
N GLN A 171 -22.73 -9.28 6.56
CA GLN A 171 -21.70 -8.80 7.49
C GLN A 171 -20.36 -8.51 6.81
N ARG A 172 -19.95 -9.29 5.80
CA ARG A 172 -18.75 -8.98 5.01
C ARG A 172 -18.97 -7.76 4.12
N ALA A 173 -20.11 -7.69 3.43
CA ALA A 173 -20.46 -6.56 2.58
C ALA A 173 -20.54 -5.24 3.36
N ALA A 174 -20.98 -5.26 4.62
CA ALA A 174 -21.00 -4.08 5.49
C ALA A 174 -19.61 -3.49 5.78
N GLN A 175 -18.55 -4.28 5.61
CA GLN A 175 -17.16 -3.85 5.80
C GLN A 175 -16.52 -3.34 4.49
N VAL A 176 -17.30 -3.19 3.42
CA VAL A 176 -16.83 -2.67 2.13
C VAL A 176 -17.72 -1.53 1.66
N VAL A 177 -17.11 -0.40 1.33
CA VAL A 177 -17.76 0.75 0.68
C VAL A 177 -17.32 0.77 -0.78
N VAL A 178 -18.28 0.79 -1.69
CA VAL A 178 -18.02 1.07 -3.11
C VAL A 178 -18.01 2.59 -3.29
N HIS A 179 -16.94 3.17 -3.81
CA HIS A 179 -16.84 4.61 -4.08
C HIS A 179 -17.00 4.93 -5.56
N PHE A 180 -16.52 4.03 -6.42
CA PHE A 180 -16.66 4.15 -7.86
C PHE A 180 -16.63 2.78 -8.55
N PRO A 181 -17.48 2.52 -9.56
CA PRO A 181 -18.60 3.35 -10.01
C PRO A 181 -19.82 3.20 -9.07
N ARG A 182 -20.66 4.25 -8.99
CA ARG A 182 -21.93 4.23 -8.22
C ARG A 182 -23.19 4.41 -9.09
N TYR A 183 -23.04 4.29 -10.40
CA TYR A 183 -24.15 4.48 -11.33
C TYR A 183 -25.23 3.40 -11.17
N ASN A 184 -26.49 3.81 -11.19
CA ASN A 184 -27.60 2.90 -11.43
C ASN A 184 -27.79 2.64 -12.95
N ASP A 185 -28.65 1.69 -13.31
CA ASP A 185 -28.86 1.30 -14.71
C ASP A 185 -29.36 2.44 -15.60
N GLU A 186 -30.16 3.38 -15.07
CA GLU A 186 -30.64 4.55 -15.80
C GLU A 186 -29.51 5.57 -16.03
N GLU A 187 -28.68 5.81 -15.02
CA GLU A 187 -27.51 6.71 -15.11
C GLU A 187 -26.49 6.18 -16.11
N LEU A 188 -26.20 4.87 -16.09
CA LEU A 188 -25.30 4.21 -17.04
C LEU A 188 -25.71 4.47 -18.50
N ALA A 189 -27.00 4.45 -18.80
CA ALA A 189 -27.51 4.68 -20.15
C ALA A 189 -27.33 6.14 -20.65
N THR A 190 -26.99 7.07 -19.75
CA THR A 190 -26.80 8.49 -20.05
C THR A 190 -25.35 8.96 -20.00
N LEU A 191 -24.42 8.06 -19.66
CA LEU A 191 -23.00 8.39 -19.59
C LEU A 191 -22.46 8.76 -20.97
N SER A 192 -21.51 9.69 -20.98
CA SER A 192 -20.64 9.87 -22.14
C SER A 192 -19.75 8.65 -22.36
N ASP A 193 -19.23 8.46 -23.58
CA ASP A 193 -18.32 7.35 -23.90
C ASP A 193 -17.11 7.27 -22.93
N GLU A 194 -16.56 8.43 -22.51
CA GLU A 194 -15.44 8.49 -21.56
C GLU A 194 -15.86 8.05 -20.14
N GLU A 195 -17.06 8.43 -19.70
CA GLU A 195 -17.58 8.06 -18.39
C GLU A 195 -17.98 6.58 -18.34
N ASP A 196 -18.55 6.05 -19.42
CA ASP A 196 -18.86 4.64 -19.57
C ASP A 196 -17.55 3.82 -19.55
N ASP A 197 -16.56 4.20 -20.36
CA ASP A 197 -15.23 3.58 -20.35
C ASP A 197 -14.60 3.61 -18.95
N ALA A 198 -14.70 4.73 -18.24
CA ALA A 198 -14.22 4.82 -16.87
C ALA A 198 -14.99 3.90 -15.92
N ALA A 199 -16.32 3.85 -16.01
CA ALA A 199 -17.19 3.01 -15.19
C ALA A 199 -16.85 1.53 -15.37
N TRP A 200 -16.48 1.09 -16.57
CA TRP A 200 -16.12 -0.30 -16.84
C TRP A 200 -14.67 -0.66 -16.46
N ASN A 201 -13.75 0.30 -16.50
CA ASN A 201 -12.32 0.03 -16.35
C ASN A 201 -11.73 0.46 -15.01
N GLN A 202 -12.50 1.17 -14.18
CA GLN A 202 -12.02 1.69 -12.91
C GLN A 202 -12.90 1.27 -11.74
N LEU A 203 -12.26 0.85 -10.66
CA LEU A 203 -12.90 0.47 -9.41
C LEU A 203 -12.22 1.24 -8.30
N VAL A 204 -12.98 1.81 -7.38
CA VAL A 204 -12.47 2.32 -6.10
C VAL A 204 -13.38 1.80 -5.01
N ILE A 205 -12.82 0.98 -4.13
CA ILE A 205 -13.49 0.48 -2.93
C ILE A 205 -12.67 0.82 -1.70
N GLU A 206 -13.34 0.89 -0.57
CA GLU A 206 -12.74 1.03 0.74
C GLU A 206 -13.14 -0.16 1.60
N LEU A 207 -12.15 -0.90 2.08
CA LEU A 207 -12.31 -1.93 3.08
C LEU A 207 -12.19 -1.27 4.46
N LEU A 208 -13.03 -1.71 5.40
CA LEU A 208 -13.15 -1.16 6.75
C LEU A 208 -12.65 -2.18 7.78
N PRO A 209 -11.36 -2.12 8.17
CA PRO A 209 -10.82 -2.92 9.27
C PRO A 209 -11.53 -2.62 10.59
N VAL A 210 -11.34 -3.51 11.57
CA VAL A 210 -11.76 -3.33 12.97
C VAL A 210 -11.06 -2.12 13.61
N ASP A 211 -9.82 -1.86 13.19
CA ASP A 211 -9.09 -0.67 13.62
C ASP A 211 -9.77 0.59 13.06
N ALA A 212 -10.21 1.47 13.95
CA ALA A 212 -10.89 2.70 13.59
C ALA A 212 -9.95 3.81 13.09
N LEU A 213 -8.63 3.64 13.16
CA LEU A 213 -7.66 4.67 12.79
C LEU A 213 -7.47 4.82 11.28
N PHE A 214 -7.57 3.73 10.54
CA PHE A 214 -7.32 3.72 9.10
C PHE A 214 -8.34 2.88 8.34
N SER A 215 -8.36 3.09 7.03
CA SER A 215 -9.09 2.25 6.07
C SER A 215 -8.18 1.87 4.92
N VAL A 216 -8.56 0.82 4.19
CA VAL A 216 -7.79 0.29 3.07
C VAL A 216 -8.55 0.56 1.78
N VAL A 217 -8.02 1.46 0.95
CA VAL A 217 -8.58 1.71 -0.37
C VAL A 217 -7.92 0.79 -1.38
N VAL A 218 -8.73 0.06 -2.14
CA VAL A 218 -8.26 -0.76 -3.26
C VAL A 218 -8.80 -0.15 -4.53
N ALA A 219 -7.92 0.10 -5.49
CA ALA A 219 -8.30 0.71 -6.75
C ALA A 219 -7.75 -0.03 -7.98
N ALA A 220 -8.64 -0.25 -8.95
CA ALA A 220 -8.28 -0.47 -10.33
C ALA A 220 -8.30 0.88 -11.02
N THR A 221 -7.12 1.40 -11.35
CA THR A 221 -6.98 2.68 -12.03
C THR A 221 -5.79 2.64 -12.98
N GLY A 222 -5.81 3.53 -13.96
CA GLY A 222 -4.73 3.71 -14.91
C GLY A 222 -3.53 4.40 -14.29
N ARG A 223 -2.34 4.00 -14.73
CA ARG A 223 -1.08 4.65 -14.38
C ARG A 223 -1.09 6.12 -14.79
N ARG A 224 -0.70 7.03 -13.89
CA ARG A 224 -0.48 8.46 -14.19
C ARG A 224 1.02 8.78 -14.29
N ALA A 225 1.40 10.06 -14.34
CA ALA A 225 2.80 10.44 -14.48
C ALA A 225 3.63 10.05 -13.25
N THR A 226 3.08 10.27 -12.05
CA THR A 226 3.70 9.90 -10.76
C THR A 226 2.78 9.01 -9.91
N LEU A 227 3.35 8.41 -8.85
CA LEU A 227 2.56 7.74 -7.83
C LEU A 227 1.59 8.71 -7.16
N ARG A 228 2.02 9.96 -6.85
CA ARG A 228 1.15 11.03 -6.34
C ARG A 228 -0.08 11.23 -7.21
N ASP A 229 0.10 11.46 -8.51
CA ASP A 229 -1.03 11.71 -9.42
C ASP A 229 -2.02 10.53 -9.44
N THR A 230 -1.51 9.31 -9.27
CA THR A 230 -2.31 8.09 -9.27
C THR A 230 -3.10 7.95 -7.96
N VAL A 231 -2.44 8.25 -6.83
CA VAL A 231 -3.06 8.30 -5.50
C VAL A 231 -4.14 9.38 -5.46
N GLU A 232 -3.82 10.61 -5.86
CA GLU A 232 -4.76 11.73 -5.89
C GLU A 232 -5.97 11.43 -6.76
N ASN A 233 -5.76 10.78 -7.92
CA ASN A 233 -6.85 10.34 -8.76
C ASN A 233 -7.75 9.31 -8.06
N ALA A 234 -7.21 8.32 -7.35
CA ALA A 234 -8.02 7.38 -6.59
C ALA A 234 -8.77 8.07 -5.43
N LEU A 235 -8.09 8.95 -4.69
CA LEU A 235 -8.67 9.68 -3.56
C LEU A 235 -9.78 10.64 -3.99
N SER A 236 -9.66 11.27 -5.16
CA SER A 236 -10.70 12.19 -5.68
C SER A 236 -12.02 11.48 -6.00
N ARG A 237 -12.05 10.15 -6.03
CA ARG A 237 -13.26 9.34 -6.23
C ARG A 237 -13.89 8.87 -4.93
N LEU A 238 -13.24 9.07 -3.79
CA LEU A 238 -13.82 8.73 -2.50
C LEU A 238 -14.99 9.66 -2.20
N GLN A 239 -16.15 9.07 -1.92
CA GLN A 239 -17.37 9.79 -1.57
C GLN A 239 -17.54 9.78 -0.05
N ASP A 240 -18.22 10.79 0.51
CA ASP A 240 -18.47 10.87 1.97
C ASP A 240 -19.75 10.14 2.41
N ASP A 241 -20.67 9.90 1.47
CA ASP A 241 -21.96 9.27 1.78
C ASP A 241 -21.88 7.74 1.63
N ASP A 242 -21.56 7.08 2.75
CA ASP A 242 -21.55 5.63 2.90
C ASP A 242 -22.96 5.00 2.92
N GLY A 243 -24.01 5.82 3.00
CA GLY A 243 -25.42 5.44 2.98
C GLY A 243 -26.10 5.65 1.62
N ALA A 244 -25.39 6.20 0.64
CA ALA A 244 -25.92 6.41 -0.69
C ALA A 244 -26.42 5.09 -1.30
N PRO A 245 -27.49 5.12 -2.11
CA PRO A 245 -27.80 4.01 -3.01
C PRO A 245 -26.53 3.65 -3.76
N ASN A 246 -26.19 2.36 -3.83
CA ASN A 246 -24.98 1.85 -4.51
C ASN A 246 -23.64 2.05 -3.78
N ALA A 247 -23.62 2.55 -2.54
CA ALA A 247 -22.42 2.55 -1.70
C ALA A 247 -22.02 1.16 -1.20
N ARG A 248 -22.88 0.15 -1.40
CA ARG A 248 -22.68 -1.24 -0.98
C ARG A 248 -22.83 -2.18 -2.16
N PHE A 249 -22.16 -3.32 -2.05
CA PHE A 249 -22.40 -4.44 -2.95
C PHE A 249 -23.81 -4.99 -2.75
N THR A 250 -24.45 -5.37 -3.85
CA THR A 250 -25.65 -6.20 -3.82
C THR A 250 -25.26 -7.69 -3.87
N HIS A 251 -26.22 -8.57 -3.60
CA HIS A 251 -25.97 -10.02 -3.58
C HIS A 251 -25.62 -10.61 -4.95
N GLU A 252 -25.76 -9.84 -6.03
CA GLU A 252 -25.32 -10.20 -7.38
C GLU A 252 -23.91 -9.66 -7.71
N GLU A 253 -23.29 -8.99 -6.75
CA GLU A 253 -22.02 -8.30 -6.90
C GLU A 253 -20.99 -8.89 -5.95
N GLY A 254 -19.72 -8.71 -6.28
CA GLY A 254 -18.63 -9.20 -5.48
C GLY A 254 -17.30 -8.55 -5.82
N ILE A 255 -16.28 -8.92 -5.06
CA ILE A 255 -14.89 -8.62 -5.33
C ILE A 255 -14.03 -9.83 -4.99
N CYS A 256 -13.01 -10.06 -5.81
CA CYS A 256 -12.00 -11.08 -5.59
C CYS A 256 -10.64 -10.41 -5.74
N LEU A 257 -9.91 -10.30 -4.64
CA LEU A 257 -8.61 -9.64 -4.54
C LEU A 257 -7.54 -10.71 -4.28
N PRO A 258 -6.36 -10.66 -4.89
CA PRO A 258 -5.28 -11.54 -4.48
C PRO A 258 -4.83 -11.18 -3.07
N ALA A 259 -4.42 -12.20 -2.32
CA ALA A 259 -3.72 -11.99 -1.06
C ALA A 259 -2.35 -11.34 -1.35
N ILE A 260 -2.00 -10.34 -0.56
CA ILE A 260 -0.75 -9.57 -0.65
C ILE A 260 0.08 -9.87 0.59
N ASP A 261 1.36 -10.18 0.39
CA ASP A 261 2.38 -10.30 1.44
C ASP A 261 3.66 -9.61 0.95
N LEU A 262 3.76 -8.32 1.24
CA LEU A 262 4.81 -7.43 0.76
C LEU A 262 5.85 -7.23 1.85
N HIS A 263 7.11 -7.52 1.52
CA HIS A 263 8.27 -7.25 2.35
C HIS A 263 9.32 -6.52 1.52
N CYS A 264 9.56 -5.25 1.81
CA CYS A 264 10.58 -4.48 1.10
C CYS A 264 11.32 -3.52 2.01
N GLU A 265 12.54 -3.19 1.61
CA GLU A 265 13.43 -2.27 2.31
C GLU A 265 14.21 -1.43 1.30
N ALA A 266 14.52 -0.19 1.68
CA ALA A 266 15.36 0.71 0.93
C ALA A 266 16.26 1.55 1.82
N LYS A 267 17.52 1.75 1.39
CA LYS A 267 18.48 2.69 1.99
C LYS A 267 18.75 3.85 1.04
N PHE A 268 18.47 5.08 1.44
CA PHE A 268 18.64 6.27 0.62
C PHE A 268 20.07 6.81 0.73
N GLY A 269 21.02 6.07 0.12
CA GLY A 269 22.45 6.34 0.24
C GLY A 269 22.91 7.69 -0.32
N ASN A 270 22.11 8.35 -1.15
CA ASN A 270 22.38 9.71 -1.63
C ASN A 270 22.34 10.78 -0.52
N LEU A 271 21.78 10.46 0.65
CA LEU A 271 21.79 11.34 1.82
C LEU A 271 22.95 11.05 2.79
N GLN A 272 23.60 9.89 2.65
CA GLN A 272 24.56 9.40 3.64
C GLN A 272 25.86 10.23 3.63
N GLY A 273 26.34 10.55 4.82
CA GLY A 273 27.58 11.30 5.06
C GLY A 273 27.44 12.82 4.84
N LEU A 274 26.29 13.30 4.38
CA LEU A 274 26.06 14.72 4.15
C LEU A 274 25.98 15.49 5.49
N PRO A 275 26.69 16.62 5.62
CA PRO A 275 26.69 17.43 6.84
C PRO A 275 25.38 18.21 6.99
N ILE A 276 24.84 18.25 8.21
CA ILE A 276 23.65 19.03 8.58
C ILE A 276 24.11 20.40 9.11
N VAL A 277 23.47 21.49 8.66
CA VAL A 277 23.87 22.86 9.06
C VAL A 277 23.02 23.46 10.18
N ASN A 278 22.03 22.72 10.67
CA ASN A 278 21.16 23.16 11.74
C ASN A 278 21.93 23.28 13.06
N ALA A 279 21.91 24.45 13.69
CA ALA A 279 22.71 24.74 14.89
C ALA A 279 22.48 23.78 16.08
N ALA A 280 21.29 23.18 16.21
CA ALA A 280 20.99 22.24 17.29
C ALA A 280 21.65 20.86 17.11
N VAL A 281 22.12 20.55 15.91
CA VAL A 281 22.82 19.31 15.53
C VAL A 281 24.09 19.66 14.75
N ASP A 282 24.76 20.74 15.14
CA ASP A 282 25.95 21.25 14.47
C ASP A 282 27.06 20.19 14.41
N GLU A 283 27.83 20.20 13.33
CA GLU A 283 28.88 19.22 12.99
C GLU A 283 28.40 17.76 12.79
N GLU A 284 27.12 17.45 13.00
CA GLU A 284 26.58 16.12 12.76
C GLU A 284 26.42 15.83 11.26
N ARG A 285 26.53 14.54 10.93
CA ARG A 285 26.33 14.03 9.59
C ARG A 285 25.17 13.06 9.57
N LEU A 286 24.46 13.04 8.44
CA LEU A 286 23.50 11.97 8.18
C LEU A 286 24.23 10.63 8.08
N GLY A 287 23.80 9.68 8.88
CA GLY A 287 24.13 8.27 8.79
C GLY A 287 23.20 7.58 7.78
N GLU A 288 22.71 6.40 8.13
CA GLU A 288 21.75 5.69 7.30
C GLU A 288 20.37 6.35 7.33
N VAL A 289 19.80 6.58 6.14
CA VAL A 289 18.38 6.91 5.97
C VAL A 289 17.73 5.74 5.29
N TRP A 290 16.81 5.05 5.95
CA TRP A 290 16.20 3.84 5.39
C TRP A 290 14.74 3.67 5.78
N GLN A 291 14.03 2.92 4.95
CA GLN A 291 12.64 2.57 5.15
C GLN A 291 12.42 1.08 4.96
N ARG A 292 11.58 0.47 5.79
CA ARG A 292 11.08 -0.90 5.61
C ARG A 292 9.57 -0.98 5.72
N VAL A 293 8.97 -1.81 4.88
CA VAL A 293 7.53 -2.03 4.83
C VAL A 293 7.26 -3.53 4.84
N HIS A 294 6.51 -3.97 5.85
CA HIS A 294 5.84 -5.27 5.90
C HIS A 294 4.34 -4.98 5.82
N PHE A 295 3.71 -5.33 4.70
CA PHE A 295 2.28 -5.13 4.51
C PHE A 295 1.62 -6.41 4.06
N ARG A 296 0.60 -6.84 4.80
CA ARG A 296 -0.21 -8.00 4.47
C ARG A 296 -1.67 -7.60 4.31
N LEU A 297 -2.27 -8.03 3.21
CA LEU A 297 -3.70 -7.90 2.98
C LEU A 297 -4.24 -9.26 2.51
N ASP A 298 -5.07 -9.87 3.36
CA ASP A 298 -5.69 -11.17 3.15
C ASP A 298 -7.13 -11.14 3.68
N GLU A 299 -7.75 -12.30 3.89
CA GLU A 299 -9.12 -12.36 4.41
C GLU A 299 -9.34 -11.70 5.78
N GLY A 300 -8.28 -11.49 6.57
CA GLY A 300 -8.34 -11.07 7.96
C GLY A 300 -8.88 -12.13 8.94
N GLY A 301 -8.54 -11.96 10.22
CA GLY A 301 -9.07 -12.77 11.34
C GLY A 301 -8.18 -13.94 11.81
N SER A 302 -8.51 -14.48 12.99
CA SER A 302 -7.86 -15.64 13.64
C SER A 302 -8.61 -16.95 13.42
N SER A 303 -9.66 -16.94 12.58
CA SER A 303 -10.51 -18.09 12.28
C SER A 303 -10.25 -18.61 10.87
N ASN A 304 -10.39 -19.92 10.68
CA ASN A 304 -10.26 -20.54 9.36
C ASN A 304 -11.28 -19.90 8.40
N PRO A 305 -10.84 -19.25 7.30
CA PRO A 305 -11.76 -18.67 6.35
C PRO A 305 -12.68 -19.74 5.76
N SER A 306 -13.91 -19.35 5.45
CA SER A 306 -14.77 -20.15 4.59
C SER A 306 -14.08 -20.32 3.25
N THR A 307 -13.91 -21.57 2.82
CA THR A 307 -13.38 -21.86 1.48
C THR A 307 -14.57 -21.97 0.54
N MET A 308 -14.66 -21.07 -0.42
CA MET A 308 -15.79 -20.98 -1.35
C MET A 308 -15.32 -21.13 -2.79
N ARG A 309 -16.23 -21.55 -3.65
CA ARG A 309 -15.97 -21.65 -5.09
C ARG A 309 -16.68 -20.50 -5.77
N ASN A 310 -15.96 -19.67 -6.51
CA ASN A 310 -16.58 -18.66 -7.35
C ASN A 310 -17.49 -19.35 -8.40
N PRO A 311 -18.82 -19.13 -8.36
CA PRO A 311 -19.75 -19.82 -9.26
C PRO A 311 -19.76 -19.25 -10.69
N PHE A 312 -19.15 -18.08 -10.94
CA PHE A 312 -19.29 -17.36 -12.20
C PHE A 312 -18.00 -17.39 -13.04
N GLY A 313 -17.93 -18.36 -13.96
CA GLY A 313 -16.95 -18.39 -15.04
C GLY A 313 -17.36 -17.52 -16.23
N GLY A 314 -17.10 -16.21 -16.19
CA GLY A 314 -16.90 -15.39 -17.39
C GLY A 314 -18.10 -15.00 -18.26
N ALA A 315 -19.22 -14.55 -17.68
CA ALA A 315 -20.28 -13.87 -18.45
C ALA A 315 -20.16 -12.33 -18.30
N LEU A 316 -20.31 -11.60 -19.41
CA LEU A 316 -20.39 -10.13 -19.46
C LEU A 316 -21.61 -9.68 -18.65
N MET A 317 -21.37 -9.03 -17.51
CA MET A 317 -22.40 -8.53 -16.61
C MET A 317 -22.19 -7.03 -16.34
N SER A 318 -23.24 -6.32 -15.92
CA SER A 318 -23.28 -4.88 -15.59
C SER A 318 -22.02 -4.35 -14.87
N PRO A 319 -21.66 -3.04 -14.98
CA PRO A 319 -20.46 -2.44 -14.35
C PRO A 319 -20.37 -2.62 -12.84
N ARG A 320 -21.41 -3.11 -12.17
CA ARG A 320 -21.38 -3.40 -10.74
C ARG A 320 -21.37 -4.90 -10.42
N ARG A 321 -21.69 -5.76 -11.38
CA ARG A 321 -21.66 -7.23 -11.27
C ARG A 321 -20.26 -7.78 -11.50
N TRP A 322 -19.29 -7.31 -10.70
CA TRP A 322 -17.88 -7.68 -10.89
C TRP A 322 -17.50 -8.97 -10.17
N TYR A 323 -16.85 -9.85 -10.93
CA TYR A 323 -16.13 -11.05 -10.50
C TYR A 323 -14.75 -10.92 -11.18
N PHE A 324 -13.71 -10.54 -10.43
CA PHE A 324 -12.62 -9.73 -11.00
C PHE A 324 -11.59 -10.49 -11.88
N ASN A 325 -11.13 -9.80 -12.94
CA ASN A 325 -9.99 -10.06 -13.84
C ASN A 325 -8.85 -9.07 -13.43
N PRO A 326 -7.55 -9.42 -13.39
CA PRO A 326 -6.54 -9.05 -12.37
C PRO A 326 -5.99 -7.60 -12.36
N SER A 327 -6.78 -6.59 -12.72
CA SER A 327 -6.32 -5.22 -12.97
C SER A 327 -6.42 -4.24 -11.77
N PHE A 328 -6.53 -4.68 -10.51
CA PHE A 328 -6.32 -3.74 -9.42
C PHE A 328 -4.81 -3.51 -9.34
N ASN A 329 -4.45 -2.24 -9.33
CA ASN A 329 -3.06 -1.82 -9.46
C ASN A 329 -2.65 -0.95 -8.29
N LEU A 330 -3.57 -0.52 -7.42
CA LEU A 330 -3.29 0.38 -6.31
C LEU A 330 -3.95 -0.11 -5.03
N VAL A 331 -3.17 -0.16 -3.95
CA VAL A 331 -3.65 -0.31 -2.57
C VAL A 331 -3.14 0.88 -1.77
N LEU A 332 -4.05 1.55 -1.06
CA LEU A 332 -3.73 2.64 -0.15
C LEU A 332 -4.18 2.25 1.25
N VAL A 333 -3.38 2.59 2.26
CA VAL A 333 -3.87 2.73 3.62
C VAL A 333 -4.00 4.22 3.89
N ILE A 334 -5.18 4.67 4.29
CA ILE A 334 -5.46 6.09 4.54
C ILE A 334 -5.92 6.30 5.97
N GLY A 335 -5.61 7.46 6.55
CA GLY A 335 -6.18 7.85 7.83
C GLY A 335 -7.69 8.06 7.68
N ARG A 336 -8.51 7.35 8.46
CA ARG A 336 -9.97 7.27 8.23
C ARG A 336 -10.67 8.64 8.27
N ARG A 337 -10.15 9.58 9.08
CA ARG A 337 -10.70 10.94 9.21
C ARG A 337 -10.04 11.97 8.30
N THR A 338 -8.77 11.79 8.00
CA THR A 338 -7.97 12.78 7.27
C THR A 338 -7.92 12.49 5.78
N ARG A 339 -8.19 11.24 5.36
CA ARG A 339 -7.96 10.71 4.01
C ARG A 339 -6.52 10.89 3.51
N ILE A 340 -5.59 11.17 4.42
CA ILE A 340 -4.16 11.29 4.11
C ILE A 340 -3.61 9.87 3.91
N PRO A 341 -2.90 9.60 2.80
CA PRO A 341 -2.18 8.35 2.60
C PRO A 341 -1.16 8.10 3.71
N LEU A 342 -1.16 6.89 4.24
CA LEU A 342 -0.18 6.37 5.20
C LEU A 342 0.72 5.31 4.55
N LEU A 343 0.14 4.55 3.62
CA LEU A 343 0.84 3.59 2.76
C LEU A 343 0.25 3.70 1.35
N SER A 344 1.09 3.60 0.33
CA SER A 344 0.67 3.50 -1.07
C SER A 344 1.48 2.44 -1.80
N CYS A 345 0.79 1.45 -2.36
CA CYS A 345 1.39 0.33 -3.09
C CYS A 345 0.79 0.29 -4.50
N TRP A 346 1.62 0.55 -5.51
CA TRP A 346 1.29 0.30 -6.92
C TRP A 346 1.87 -1.04 -7.37
N PHE A 347 1.06 -1.88 -8.01
CA PHE A 347 1.44 -3.20 -8.50
C PHE A 347 1.47 -3.24 -10.03
N SER A 348 2.67 -3.26 -10.60
CA SER A 348 2.87 -3.48 -12.04
C SER A 348 3.20 -4.94 -12.38
N ASN A 349 3.64 -5.73 -11.40
CA ASN A 349 3.90 -7.16 -11.52
C ASN A 349 3.21 -7.91 -10.38
N SER A 350 3.46 -9.22 -10.26
CA SER A 350 2.82 -10.05 -9.24
C SER A 350 3.71 -10.35 -8.03
N GLU A 351 4.93 -9.83 -7.91
CA GLU A 351 5.92 -10.16 -6.86
C GLU A 351 5.30 -10.23 -5.46
N ALA A 352 4.57 -9.17 -5.06
CA ALA A 352 3.96 -9.02 -3.75
C ALA A 352 2.74 -9.93 -3.47
N PHE A 353 2.25 -10.69 -4.44
CA PHE A 353 1.06 -11.54 -4.26
C PHE A 353 1.43 -12.91 -3.69
N VAL A 354 0.59 -13.44 -2.81
CA VAL A 354 0.80 -14.78 -2.25
C VAL A 354 0.56 -15.82 -3.34
N ALA A 355 1.57 -16.66 -3.60
CA ALA A 355 1.51 -17.67 -4.65
C ALA A 355 0.39 -18.68 -4.41
N GLY A 356 -0.38 -18.93 -5.47
CA GLY A 356 -1.43 -19.93 -5.53
C GLY A 356 -1.03 -21.13 -6.39
N SER A 357 -1.81 -22.21 -6.31
CA SER A 357 -1.61 -23.41 -7.13
C SER A 357 -2.27 -23.28 -8.49
N GLU A 358 -1.66 -23.82 -9.56
CA GLU A 358 -2.27 -23.82 -10.90
C GLU A 358 -3.62 -24.59 -10.88
N PRO A 359 -4.73 -23.95 -11.32
CA PRO A 359 -6.04 -24.60 -11.33
C PRO A 359 -6.03 -25.91 -12.11
N ALA A 360 -6.77 -26.91 -11.62
CA ALA A 360 -6.76 -28.26 -12.18
C ALA A 360 -7.20 -28.30 -13.65
N ILE A 361 -8.12 -27.42 -14.04
CA ILE A 361 -8.63 -27.32 -15.42
C ILE A 361 -7.52 -26.93 -16.41
N TRP A 362 -6.63 -26.01 -16.04
CA TRP A 362 -5.52 -25.59 -16.90
C TRP A 362 -4.44 -26.65 -17.04
N ARG A 363 -4.22 -27.45 -15.97
CA ARG A 363 -3.36 -28.64 -16.04
C ARG A 363 -3.89 -29.67 -17.04
N GLN A 364 -5.21 -29.85 -17.13
CA GLN A 364 -5.83 -30.74 -18.12
C GLN A 364 -5.68 -30.21 -19.55
N VAL A 365 -5.95 -28.92 -19.78
CA VAL A 365 -5.81 -28.29 -21.11
C VAL A 365 -4.37 -28.31 -21.62
N ARG A 366 -3.37 -28.09 -20.75
CA ARG A 366 -1.95 -28.19 -21.14
C ARG A 366 -1.54 -29.61 -21.49
N ARG A 367 -2.09 -30.63 -20.83
CA ARG A 367 -1.84 -32.05 -21.14
C ARG A 367 -2.42 -32.42 -22.50
N SER A 368 -3.64 -32.00 -22.80
CA SER A 368 -4.30 -32.31 -24.09
C SER A 368 -3.69 -31.62 -25.30
N ARG A 369 -2.94 -30.51 -25.11
CA ARG A 369 -2.19 -29.83 -26.18
C ARG A 369 -0.80 -30.44 -26.45
N ARG A 370 -0.31 -31.32 -25.55
CA ARG A 370 0.99 -31.99 -25.68
C ARG A 370 0.89 -33.42 -26.20
N SER A 371 -0.29 -34.02 -26.08
CA SER A 371 -0.69 -35.26 -26.77
C SER A 371 -1.17 -34.94 -28.18
#